data_AF-A0A813UXF8-F1
#
_entry.id   AF-A0A813UXF8-F1
#
_cell.length_a   1.000
_cell.length_b   1.000
_cell.length_c   1.000
_cell.angle_alpha   90.00
_cell.angle_beta   90.00
_cell.angle_gamma   90.00
#
_symmetry.space_group_name_H-M   'P 1'
#
loop_
_entity.id
_entity.type
_entity.pdbx_description
1 polymer ?
#
loop_
_entity_poly.entity_id
_entity_poly.type
_entity_poly.pdbx_seq_one_letter_code
_entity_poly.pdbx_strand_id
1 'polypeptide(L)'
;MDRRLHAVQDRLVEQCSQTFKSVQGSMSAVTSYFQKDVPIKHENDHESLFQRAFSVQYNGKKMKKLEKEYTVIRKEEQEEQIEIRRLRNENRLLKQRVDNLEKESATLANRLIEGQVSNAQYAEESYQLKRENCTLKKQVDEKISQNSNKIIPQNNIQNSSDSTVTSNDEELEALRGTIDKLTIDNRNLQSTPHIEIASLQEELTLVKMRDAEAQVNMNELRQRIADLNREWQLHDSTCKTIRETNHINDPNPNNDAYDLIAHELLSLKMREAQTDCDNKLLQQQVMDIDTQRQVLYNQIKRQDDEIQRIRVEFEESRVRENELRSQLHEMKHQMYDGELRQKEDSMMLRIREAESTQTIGDLRQRIAELEIQNQELITRDQIMDDKDLEDKLLELQDEVRRIRLTRSTSLPLKRASLLCSSISWAKSDTIDEDEHLVIRLRLLQTLHRKHSTATELNRTDYEESDDESLTSPLSSSSATNRLSSSSIILSPSSFISPNHRLRQSTPSLFPTISSSLPSTSSAS
;
A
#
# COMPACT_ATOMS: atom_id res chain seq x y z
N MET A 1 -25.32 -4.38 3.25
CA MET A 1 -25.30 -3.72 4.58
C MET A 1 -26.18 -2.46 4.59
N ASP A 2 -26.30 -1.83 3.42
CA ASP A 2 -26.68 -0.44 3.16
C ASP A 2 -28.11 -0.08 3.58
N ARG A 3 -29.07 -1.02 3.45
CA ARG A 3 -30.46 -0.77 3.91
C ARG A 3 -30.56 -0.44 5.40
N ARG A 4 -29.70 -1.02 6.25
CA ARG A 4 -29.65 -0.67 7.68
C ARG A 4 -28.97 0.68 7.91
N LEU A 5 -27.96 1.01 7.10
CA LEU A 5 -27.24 2.29 7.18
C LEU A 5 -28.15 3.46 6.78
N HIS A 6 -28.87 3.35 5.66
CA HIS A 6 -29.88 4.33 5.25
C HIS A 6 -31.01 4.47 6.29
N ALA A 7 -31.56 3.37 6.81
CA ALA A 7 -32.60 3.45 7.83
C ALA A 7 -32.15 4.13 9.15
N VAL A 8 -30.85 4.11 9.47
CA VAL A 8 -30.27 4.87 10.59
C VAL A 8 -30.06 6.35 10.21
N GLN A 9 -29.58 6.60 8.99
CA GLN A 9 -29.39 7.95 8.45
C GLN A 9 -30.71 8.73 8.35
N ASP A 10 -31.78 8.11 7.87
CA ASP A 10 -33.11 8.72 7.73
C ASP A 10 -33.68 9.11 9.11
N ARG A 11 -33.54 8.25 10.12
CA ARG A 11 -33.96 8.54 11.51
C ARG A 11 -33.18 9.70 12.11
N LEU A 12 -31.86 9.77 11.88
CA LEU A 12 -31.03 10.88 12.34
C LEU A 12 -31.45 12.20 11.70
N VAL A 13 -31.69 12.21 10.38
CA VAL A 13 -32.17 13.40 9.65
C VAL A 13 -33.54 13.83 10.16
N GLU A 14 -34.45 12.89 10.40
CA GLU A 14 -35.78 13.19 10.93
C GLU A 14 -35.71 13.77 12.36
N GLN A 15 -34.90 13.18 13.25
CA GLN A 15 -34.68 13.67 14.60
C GLN A 15 -34.09 15.10 14.61
N CYS A 16 -33.09 15.38 13.76
CA CYS A 16 -32.54 16.73 13.58
C CYS A 16 -33.57 17.72 13.01
N SER A 17 -34.47 17.28 12.12
CA SER A 17 -35.55 18.13 11.60
C SER A 17 -36.56 18.50 12.69
N GLN A 18 -36.91 17.55 13.56
CA GLN A 18 -37.83 17.77 14.67
C GLN A 18 -37.26 18.74 15.73
N THR A 19 -36.00 18.56 16.13
CA THR A 19 -35.35 19.48 17.10
C THR A 19 -35.21 20.89 16.54
N PHE A 20 -34.79 21.03 15.27
CA PHE A 20 -34.72 22.33 14.59
C PHE A 20 -36.07 23.05 14.57
N LYS A 21 -37.15 22.36 14.18
CA LYS A 21 -38.52 22.92 14.18
C LYS A 21 -38.97 23.37 15.58
N SER A 22 -38.64 22.61 16.62
CA SER A 22 -38.99 22.97 18.01
C SER A 22 -38.25 24.22 18.51
N VAL A 23 -36.97 24.38 18.15
CA VAL A 23 -36.18 25.57 18.47
C VAL A 23 -36.67 26.78 17.67
N GLN A 24 -36.92 26.61 16.36
CA GLN A 24 -37.46 27.64 15.48
C GLN A 24 -38.83 28.14 15.95
N GLY A 25 -39.74 27.24 16.34
CA GLY A 25 -41.05 27.59 16.90
C GLY A 25 -40.93 28.39 18.20
N SER A 26 -40.05 27.96 19.11
CA SER A 26 -39.78 28.67 20.37
C SER A 26 -39.24 30.08 20.13
N MET A 27 -38.25 30.25 19.25
CA MET A 27 -37.72 31.58 18.92
C MET A 27 -38.76 32.45 18.21
N SER A 28 -39.52 31.90 17.26
CA SER A 28 -40.57 32.63 16.54
C SER A 28 -41.69 33.11 17.47
N ALA A 29 -42.07 32.31 18.48
CA ALA A 29 -43.02 32.73 19.51
C ALA A 29 -42.49 33.91 20.34
N VAL A 30 -41.21 33.86 20.77
CA VAL A 30 -40.56 34.97 21.49
C VAL A 30 -40.50 36.23 20.61
N THR A 31 -40.07 36.12 19.35
CA THR A 31 -40.02 37.26 18.43
C THR A 31 -41.41 37.86 18.19
N SER A 32 -42.44 37.03 18.00
CA SER A 32 -43.83 37.51 17.83
C SER A 32 -44.35 38.23 19.08
N TYR A 33 -44.03 37.72 20.28
CA TYR A 33 -44.40 38.36 21.55
C TYR A 33 -43.79 39.76 21.65
N PHE A 34 -42.50 39.92 21.35
CA PHE A 34 -41.82 41.21 21.37
C PHE A 34 -42.27 42.17 20.25
N GLN A 35 -42.72 41.66 19.09
CA GLN A 35 -43.18 42.50 17.98
C GLN A 35 -44.65 42.92 18.09
N LYS A 36 -45.52 42.14 18.75
CA LYS A 36 -46.97 42.40 18.81
C LYS A 36 -47.47 42.75 20.20
N ASP A 37 -47.13 41.93 21.19
CA ASP A 37 -47.75 42.01 22.52
C ASP A 37 -47.05 43.03 23.43
N VAL A 38 -45.72 43.16 23.32
CA VAL A 38 -44.92 44.09 24.14
C VAL A 38 -45.23 45.56 23.84
N PRO A 39 -45.36 46.04 22.58
CA PRO A 39 -45.74 47.42 22.30
C PRO A 39 -47.10 47.79 22.92
N ILE A 40 -48.11 46.93 22.73
CA ILE A 40 -49.45 47.12 23.28
C ILE A 40 -49.41 47.19 24.83
N LYS A 41 -48.62 46.31 25.48
CA LYS A 41 -48.47 46.35 26.95
C LYS A 41 -47.75 47.62 27.43
N HIS A 42 -46.75 48.08 26.70
CA HIS A 42 -46.01 49.31 27.03
C HIS A 42 -46.88 50.57 26.90
N GLU A 43 -47.72 50.67 25.86
CA GLU A 43 -48.65 51.80 25.70
C GLU A 43 -49.71 51.86 26.81
N ASN A 44 -50.15 50.71 27.33
CA ASN A 44 -51.17 50.65 28.38
C ASN A 44 -50.61 50.82 29.80
N ASP A 45 -49.48 50.19 30.14
CA ASP A 45 -48.86 50.24 31.48
C ASP A 45 -47.36 49.89 31.41
N HIS A 46 -46.54 50.88 31.04
CA HIS A 46 -45.09 50.74 30.96
C HIS A 46 -44.44 50.52 32.34
N GLU A 47 -44.95 51.15 33.39
CA GLU A 47 -44.33 51.09 34.72
C GLU A 47 -44.42 49.68 35.32
N SER A 48 -45.57 49.03 35.23
CA SER A 48 -45.75 47.62 35.63
C SER A 48 -44.91 46.66 34.77
N LEU A 49 -44.76 46.96 33.47
CA LEU A 49 -43.92 46.18 32.56
C LEU A 49 -42.43 46.27 32.96
N PHE A 50 -41.93 47.48 33.24
CA PHE A 50 -40.56 47.69 33.70
C PHE A 50 -40.34 47.13 35.12
N GLN A 51 -41.26 47.34 36.05
CA GLN A 51 -41.18 46.77 37.40
C GLN A 51 -41.11 45.24 37.36
N ARG A 52 -41.92 44.59 36.51
CA ARG A 52 -41.86 43.14 36.30
C ARG A 52 -40.54 42.72 35.64
N ALA A 53 -40.01 43.47 34.68
CA ALA A 53 -38.70 43.19 34.08
C ALA A 53 -37.54 43.31 35.09
N PHE A 54 -37.53 44.36 35.93
CA PHE A 54 -36.53 44.54 36.97
C PHE A 54 -36.68 43.58 38.15
N SER A 55 -37.86 42.99 38.36
CA SER A 55 -38.07 41.92 39.35
C SER A 55 -37.42 40.58 38.98
N VAL A 56 -36.94 40.41 37.73
CA VAL A 56 -36.30 39.18 37.26
C VAL A 56 -34.91 39.02 37.88
N GLN A 57 -34.85 38.35 39.02
CA GLN A 57 -33.59 37.98 39.67
C GLN A 57 -32.98 36.73 39.03
N TYR A 58 -31.79 36.88 38.43
CA TYR A 58 -31.02 35.75 37.91
C TYR A 58 -30.13 35.14 39.00
N ASN A 59 -30.07 33.81 39.07
CA ASN A 59 -29.14 33.13 39.96
C ASN A 59 -27.72 33.20 39.36
N GLY A 60 -26.89 34.10 39.89
CA GLY A 60 -25.51 34.31 39.41
C GLY A 60 -24.61 33.07 39.46
N LYS A 61 -24.86 32.10 40.36
CA LYS A 61 -24.15 30.81 40.36
C LYS A 61 -24.59 29.94 39.18
N LYS A 62 -25.89 29.89 38.87
CA LYS A 62 -26.42 29.20 37.70
C LYS A 62 -25.93 29.84 36.40
N MET A 63 -25.89 31.17 36.32
CA MET A 63 -25.38 31.90 35.15
C MET A 63 -23.90 31.57 34.88
N LYS A 64 -23.03 31.66 35.90
CA LYS A 64 -21.61 31.28 35.77
C LYS A 64 -21.39 29.79 35.47
N LYS A 65 -22.34 28.91 35.82
CA LYS A 65 -22.29 27.49 35.43
C LYS A 65 -22.61 27.33 33.94
N LEU A 66 -23.69 27.95 33.47
CA LEU A 66 -24.10 27.95 32.06
C LEU A 66 -23.04 28.60 31.15
N GLU A 67 -22.37 29.66 31.60
CA GLU A 67 -21.26 30.31 30.90
C GLU A 67 -20.10 29.32 30.68
N LYS A 68 -19.71 28.57 31.72
CA LYS A 68 -18.67 27.52 31.61
C LYS A 68 -19.11 26.38 30.70
N GLU A 69 -20.33 25.87 30.88
CA GLU A 69 -20.90 24.81 30.03
C GLU A 69 -20.91 25.23 28.56
N TYR A 70 -21.31 26.47 28.25
CA TYR A 70 -21.25 27.04 26.91
C TYR A 70 -19.83 27.12 26.35
N THR A 71 -18.83 27.52 27.14
CA THR A 71 -17.43 27.54 26.66
C THR A 71 -16.87 26.14 26.37
N VAL A 72 -17.32 25.11 27.09
CA VAL A 72 -16.96 23.71 26.82
C VAL A 72 -17.62 23.23 25.53
N ILE A 73 -18.95 23.38 25.41
CA ILE A 73 -19.72 23.01 24.20
C ILE A 73 -19.14 23.69 22.95
N ARG A 74 -18.78 24.97 23.03
CA ARG A 74 -18.18 25.71 21.91
C ARG A 74 -16.80 25.18 21.51
N LYS A 75 -16.02 24.67 22.46
CA LYS A 75 -14.71 24.04 22.19
C LYS A 75 -14.89 22.67 21.55
N GLU A 76 -15.83 21.88 22.08
CA GLU A 76 -16.22 20.57 21.51
C GLU A 76 -16.74 20.75 20.08
N GLU A 77 -17.62 21.71 19.82
CA GLU A 77 -18.11 22.05 18.46
C GLU A 77 -16.96 22.45 17.52
N GLN A 78 -15.96 23.21 18.00
CA GLN A 78 -14.79 23.57 17.21
C GLN A 78 -13.92 22.34 16.87
N GLU A 79 -13.77 21.40 17.81
CA GLU A 79 -13.06 20.13 17.60
C GLU A 79 -13.82 19.22 16.61
N GLU A 80 -15.14 19.11 16.73
CA GLU A 80 -16.00 18.42 15.75
C GLU A 80 -15.90 19.06 14.35
N GLN A 81 -15.88 20.38 14.24
CA GLN A 81 -15.69 21.09 12.96
C GLN A 81 -14.30 20.86 12.34
N ILE A 82 -13.27 20.53 13.14
CA ILE A 82 -11.95 20.10 12.63
C ILE A 82 -12.04 18.66 12.14
N GLU A 83 -12.63 17.76 12.91
CA GLU A 83 -12.76 16.35 12.54
C GLU A 83 -13.65 16.15 11.30
N ILE A 84 -14.76 16.89 11.16
CA ILE A 84 -15.58 16.90 9.94
C ILE A 84 -14.76 17.34 8.71
N ARG A 85 -13.84 18.30 8.85
CA ARG A 85 -12.95 18.71 7.75
C ARG A 85 -11.92 17.63 7.41
N ARG A 86 -11.34 16.97 8.41
CA ARG A 86 -10.47 15.81 8.22
C ARG A 86 -11.18 14.68 7.49
N LEU A 87 -12.34 14.24 7.99
CA LEU A 87 -13.15 13.17 7.41
C LEU A 87 -13.60 13.48 5.98
N ARG A 88 -13.88 14.75 5.65
CA ARG A 88 -14.17 15.18 4.26
C ARG A 88 -12.96 15.05 3.34
N ASN A 89 -11.76 15.41 3.80
CA ASN A 89 -10.53 15.23 3.03
C ASN A 89 -10.18 13.75 2.84
N GLU A 90 -10.33 12.94 3.89
CA GLU A 90 -10.11 11.49 3.84
C GLU A 90 -11.10 10.79 2.89
N ASN A 91 -12.40 11.11 2.97
CA ASN A 91 -13.40 10.62 2.02
C ASN A 91 -13.09 11.01 0.56
N ARG A 92 -12.52 12.20 0.33
CA ARG A 92 -12.10 12.62 -1.02
C ARG A 92 -10.95 11.76 -1.55
N LEU A 93 -9.95 11.47 -0.71
CA LEU A 93 -8.83 10.59 -1.07
C LEU A 93 -9.28 9.15 -1.28
N LEU A 94 -10.20 8.64 -0.44
CA LEU A 94 -10.78 7.31 -0.61
C LEU A 94 -11.54 7.18 -1.94
N LYS A 95 -12.35 8.19 -2.31
CA LYS A 95 -13.01 8.23 -3.63
C LYS A 95 -12.00 8.23 -4.78
N GLN A 96 -10.97 9.08 -4.73
CA GLN A 96 -9.91 9.09 -5.75
C GLN A 96 -9.20 7.73 -5.87
N ARG A 97 -9.01 7.01 -4.75
CA ARG A 97 -8.43 5.66 -4.76
C ARG A 97 -9.37 4.62 -5.37
N VAL A 98 -10.68 4.71 -5.12
CA VAL A 98 -11.70 3.87 -5.78
C VAL A 98 -11.71 4.16 -7.29
N ASP A 99 -11.82 5.43 -7.69
CA ASP A 99 -11.82 5.84 -9.11
C ASP A 99 -10.57 5.35 -9.87
N ASN A 100 -9.42 5.27 -9.20
CA ASN A 100 -8.18 4.76 -9.79
C ASN A 100 -8.18 3.24 -9.90
N LEU A 101 -8.61 2.52 -8.85
CA LEU A 101 -8.75 1.06 -8.89
C LEU A 101 -9.78 0.60 -9.94
N GLU A 102 -10.88 1.36 -10.13
CA GLU A 102 -11.85 1.10 -11.20
C GLU A 102 -11.25 1.27 -12.59
N LYS A 103 -10.40 2.29 -12.81
CA LYS A 103 -9.65 2.46 -14.07
C LYS A 103 -8.62 1.35 -14.29
N GLU A 104 -7.86 0.99 -13.26
CA GLU A 104 -6.89 -0.10 -13.33
C GLU A 104 -7.60 -1.43 -13.67
N SER A 105 -8.70 -1.75 -12.98
CA SER A 105 -9.55 -2.90 -13.27
C SER A 105 -10.07 -2.89 -14.71
N ALA A 106 -10.58 -1.75 -15.21
CA ALA A 106 -11.03 -1.60 -16.59
C ALA A 106 -9.90 -1.79 -17.62
N THR A 107 -8.70 -1.27 -17.35
CA THR A 107 -7.54 -1.46 -18.25
C THR A 107 -7.04 -2.91 -18.27
N LEU A 108 -7.05 -3.61 -17.13
CA LEU A 108 -6.74 -5.03 -17.04
C LEU A 108 -7.77 -5.87 -17.80
N ALA A 109 -9.07 -5.57 -17.64
CA ALA A 109 -10.14 -6.23 -18.39
C ALA A 109 -9.99 -6.01 -19.91
N ASN A 110 -9.72 -4.78 -20.35
CA ASN A 110 -9.48 -4.48 -21.77
C ASN A 110 -8.27 -5.24 -22.33
N ARG A 111 -7.14 -5.27 -21.61
CA ARG A 111 -5.94 -6.01 -22.02
C ARG A 111 -6.17 -7.53 -22.07
N LEU A 112 -6.97 -8.07 -21.16
CA LEU A 112 -7.37 -9.48 -21.19
C LEU A 112 -8.23 -9.78 -22.43
N ILE A 113 -9.22 -8.93 -22.72
CA ILE A 113 -10.08 -9.06 -23.91
C ILE A 113 -9.24 -8.97 -25.19
N GLU A 114 -8.33 -8.00 -25.28
CA GLU A 114 -7.42 -7.82 -26.42
C GLU A 114 -6.53 -9.06 -26.63
N GLY A 115 -5.97 -9.62 -25.56
CA GLY A 115 -5.20 -10.87 -25.61
C GLY A 115 -6.03 -12.08 -26.06
N GLN A 116 -7.29 -12.19 -25.61
CA GLN A 116 -8.20 -13.26 -26.05
C GLN A 116 -8.57 -13.11 -27.54
N VAL A 117 -8.85 -11.88 -28.00
CA VAL A 117 -9.13 -11.60 -29.42
C VAL A 117 -7.91 -11.90 -30.29
N SER A 118 -6.72 -11.48 -29.88
CA SER A 118 -5.48 -11.74 -30.62
C SER A 118 -5.17 -13.25 -30.69
N ASN A 119 -5.32 -13.98 -29.59
CA ASN A 119 -5.18 -15.45 -29.60
C ASN A 119 -6.22 -16.13 -30.50
N ALA A 120 -7.46 -15.65 -30.54
CA ALA A 120 -8.50 -16.17 -31.43
C ALA A 120 -8.15 -15.90 -32.91
N GLN A 121 -7.62 -14.72 -33.23
CA GLN A 121 -7.15 -14.37 -34.58
C GLN A 121 -5.98 -15.27 -35.02
N TYR A 122 -4.94 -15.44 -34.19
CA TYR A 122 -3.83 -16.34 -34.50
C TYR A 122 -4.29 -17.81 -34.65
N ALA A 123 -5.28 -18.26 -33.87
CA ALA A 123 -5.87 -19.57 -34.04
C ALA A 123 -6.59 -19.70 -35.40
N GLU A 124 -7.38 -18.69 -35.81
CA GLU A 124 -8.04 -18.67 -37.10
C GLU A 124 -7.03 -18.69 -38.27
N GLU A 125 -6.02 -17.81 -38.24
CA GLU A 125 -4.93 -17.78 -39.23
C GLU A 125 -4.20 -19.14 -39.32
N SER A 126 -3.92 -19.77 -38.17
CA SER A 126 -3.32 -21.10 -38.11
C SER A 126 -4.21 -22.17 -38.76
N TYR A 127 -5.53 -22.13 -38.54
CA TYR A 127 -6.47 -23.01 -39.23
C TYR A 127 -6.57 -22.73 -40.75
N GLN A 128 -6.53 -21.47 -41.17
CA GLN A 128 -6.49 -21.08 -42.58
C GLN A 128 -5.21 -21.61 -43.26
N LEU A 129 -4.03 -21.33 -42.70
CA LEU A 129 -2.74 -21.84 -43.19
C LEU A 129 -2.70 -23.38 -43.21
N LYS A 130 -3.26 -24.06 -42.21
CA LYS A 130 -3.33 -25.53 -42.17
C LYS A 130 -4.24 -26.10 -43.26
N ARG A 131 -5.34 -25.41 -43.57
CA ARG A 131 -6.23 -25.74 -44.69
C ARG A 131 -5.55 -25.53 -46.03
N GLU A 132 -4.86 -24.40 -46.22
CA GLU A 132 -4.09 -24.10 -47.44
C GLU A 132 -2.96 -25.12 -47.65
N ASN A 133 -2.19 -25.43 -46.61
CA ASN A 133 -1.17 -26.48 -46.64
C ASN A 133 -1.77 -27.86 -46.98
N CYS A 134 -2.97 -28.19 -46.51
CA CYS A 134 -3.66 -29.42 -46.92
C CYS A 134 -4.01 -29.41 -48.42
N THR A 135 -4.48 -28.29 -48.96
CA THR A 135 -4.76 -28.18 -50.41
C THR A 135 -3.49 -28.18 -51.27
N LEU A 136 -2.42 -27.49 -50.85
CA LEU A 136 -1.13 -27.51 -51.52
C LEU A 136 -0.52 -28.91 -51.46
N LYS A 137 -0.58 -29.58 -50.30
CA LYS A 137 -0.12 -30.96 -50.16
C LYS A 137 -0.91 -31.91 -51.07
N LYS A 138 -2.23 -31.77 -51.18
CA LYS A 138 -3.03 -32.55 -52.15
C LYS A 138 -2.60 -32.29 -53.60
N GLN A 139 -2.35 -31.04 -54.00
CA GLN A 139 -1.85 -30.72 -55.34
C GLN A 139 -0.43 -31.27 -55.58
N VAL A 140 0.42 -31.27 -54.55
CA VAL A 140 1.75 -31.88 -54.59
C VAL A 140 1.64 -33.40 -54.67
N ASP A 141 0.75 -34.03 -53.90
CA ASP A 141 0.50 -35.47 -53.93
C ASP A 141 -0.16 -35.92 -55.24
N GLU A 142 -1.00 -35.10 -55.87
CA GLU A 142 -1.52 -35.30 -57.24
C GLU A 142 -0.40 -35.19 -58.29
N LYS A 143 0.44 -34.15 -58.22
CA LYS A 143 1.61 -34.00 -59.10
C LYS A 143 2.62 -35.12 -58.89
N ILE A 144 2.85 -35.54 -57.65
CA ILE A 144 3.67 -36.70 -57.31
C ILE A 144 3.01 -37.96 -57.86
N SER A 145 1.69 -38.15 -57.77
CA SER A 145 0.99 -39.32 -58.34
C SER A 145 1.07 -39.36 -59.87
N GLN A 146 0.95 -38.20 -60.53
CA GLN A 146 1.21 -38.07 -61.97
C GLN A 146 2.66 -38.39 -62.34
N ASN A 147 3.61 -38.12 -61.44
CA ASN A 147 5.04 -38.37 -61.64
C ASN A 147 5.53 -39.74 -61.12
N SER A 148 4.80 -40.39 -60.19
CA SER A 148 5.11 -41.67 -59.55
C SER A 148 4.44 -42.87 -60.23
N ASN A 149 3.48 -42.59 -61.13
CA ASN A 149 3.22 -43.43 -62.30
C ASN A 149 4.48 -43.64 -63.19
N LYS A 150 5.63 -43.03 -62.87
CA LYS A 150 6.94 -43.40 -63.41
C LYS A 150 7.89 -44.09 -62.41
N ILE A 151 7.79 -43.90 -61.08
CA ILE A 151 8.75 -44.42 -60.08
C ILE A 151 8.10 -44.69 -58.69
N ILE A 152 8.44 -45.85 -58.09
CA ILE A 152 8.00 -46.44 -56.81
C ILE A 152 9.25 -47.16 -56.19
N PRO A 153 9.49 -47.35 -54.87
CA PRO A 153 9.00 -46.72 -53.62
C PRO A 153 10.13 -46.44 -52.56
N GLN A 154 9.80 -46.52 -51.26
CA GLN A 154 10.66 -46.62 -50.03
C GLN A 154 11.25 -45.29 -49.48
N ASN A 155 11.43 -45.08 -48.17
CA ASN A 155 11.48 -46.01 -47.01
C ASN A 155 11.00 -45.38 -45.68
N ASN A 156 10.51 -46.25 -44.77
CA ASN A 156 10.88 -46.43 -43.35
C ASN A 156 11.35 -45.23 -42.48
N ILE A 157 10.81 -45.12 -41.24
CA ILE A 157 11.54 -44.72 -40.01
C ILE A 157 10.82 -45.33 -38.79
N GLN A 158 11.62 -45.83 -37.85
CA GLN A 158 11.17 -46.41 -36.58
C GLN A 158 12.11 -45.94 -35.46
N ASN A 159 11.55 -45.73 -34.25
CA ASN A 159 12.22 -45.47 -32.96
C ASN A 159 12.99 -44.15 -32.76
N SER A 160 12.49 -43.33 -31.82
CA SER A 160 13.29 -42.76 -30.72
C SER A 160 12.37 -42.22 -29.62
N SER A 161 12.19 -42.97 -28.54
CA SER A 161 11.35 -42.59 -27.40
C SER A 161 12.02 -42.99 -26.09
N ASP A 162 13.00 -42.19 -25.66
CA ASP A 162 13.79 -42.44 -24.44
C ASP A 162 14.23 -41.13 -23.74
N SER A 163 13.54 -40.02 -24.01
CA SER A 163 13.80 -38.70 -23.39
C SER A 163 12.54 -38.04 -22.80
N THR A 164 11.40 -38.72 -22.85
CA THR A 164 10.10 -38.22 -22.36
C THR A 164 9.67 -38.88 -21.06
N VAL A 165 10.26 -40.02 -20.69
CA VAL A 165 9.87 -40.77 -19.49
C VAL A 165 10.28 -40.02 -18.22
N THR A 166 11.52 -39.53 -18.16
CA THR A 166 12.06 -38.83 -16.99
C THR A 166 11.32 -37.53 -16.65
N SER A 167 10.90 -36.75 -17.66
CA SER A 167 10.12 -35.53 -17.46
C SER A 167 8.71 -35.81 -16.91
N ASN A 168 8.11 -36.94 -17.29
CA ASN A 168 6.79 -37.32 -16.81
C ASN A 168 6.85 -37.85 -15.37
N ASP A 169 7.93 -38.54 -14.99
CA ASP A 169 8.10 -39.06 -13.62
C ASP A 169 8.25 -37.92 -12.59
N GLU A 170 8.94 -36.83 -12.93
CA GLU A 170 9.04 -35.63 -12.08
C GLU A 170 7.68 -34.92 -11.93
N GLU A 171 6.90 -34.78 -13.00
CA GLU A 171 5.53 -34.24 -12.93
C GLU A 171 4.59 -35.14 -12.11
N LEU A 172 4.70 -36.47 -12.24
CA LEU A 172 3.89 -37.43 -11.47
C LEU A 172 4.19 -37.36 -9.97
N GLU A 173 5.44 -37.18 -9.57
CA GLU A 173 5.82 -37.06 -8.15
C GLU A 173 5.41 -35.70 -7.57
N ALA A 174 5.49 -34.61 -8.34
CA ALA A 174 4.94 -33.31 -7.97
C ALA A 174 3.41 -33.34 -7.80
N LEU A 175 2.70 -34.06 -8.69
CA LEU A 175 1.25 -34.28 -8.58
C LEU A 175 0.90 -35.14 -7.36
N ARG A 176 1.68 -36.18 -7.04
CA ARG A 176 1.53 -36.98 -5.80
C ARG A 176 1.67 -36.13 -4.54
N GLY A 177 2.74 -35.33 -4.43
CA GLY A 177 2.93 -34.44 -3.29
C GLY A 177 1.79 -33.42 -3.13
N THR A 178 1.23 -32.93 -4.24
CA THR A 178 0.05 -32.05 -4.25
C THR A 178 -1.22 -32.78 -3.77
N ILE A 179 -1.44 -34.03 -4.20
CA ILE A 179 -2.55 -34.87 -3.76
C ILE A 179 -2.47 -35.16 -2.26
N ASP A 180 -1.29 -35.48 -1.73
CA ASP A 180 -1.11 -35.75 -0.30
C ASP A 180 -1.35 -34.49 0.55
N LYS A 181 -0.86 -33.33 0.09
CA LYS A 181 -1.13 -32.02 0.72
C LYS A 181 -2.63 -31.75 0.80
N LEU A 182 -3.34 -31.85 -0.33
CA LEU A 182 -4.79 -31.67 -0.40
C LEU A 182 -5.55 -32.70 0.45
N THR A 183 -5.04 -33.92 0.59
CA THR A 183 -5.64 -34.96 1.43
C THR A 183 -5.51 -34.65 2.93
N ILE A 184 -4.39 -34.06 3.35
CA ILE A 184 -4.18 -33.58 4.73
C ILE A 184 -5.10 -32.37 5.00
N ASP A 185 -5.13 -31.39 4.10
CA ASP A 185 -5.95 -30.18 4.28
C ASP A 185 -7.45 -30.52 4.33
N ASN A 186 -7.92 -31.47 3.50
CA ASN A 186 -9.31 -31.95 3.52
C ASN A 186 -9.64 -32.70 4.83
N ARG A 187 -8.72 -33.49 5.39
CA ARG A 187 -8.90 -34.11 6.72
C ARG A 187 -8.99 -33.08 7.84
N ASN A 188 -8.20 -32.00 7.77
CA ASN A 188 -8.24 -30.91 8.74
C ASN A 188 -9.54 -30.11 8.65
N LEU A 189 -10.03 -29.84 7.44
CA LEU A 189 -11.32 -29.18 7.19
C LEU A 189 -12.53 -30.05 7.59
N GLN A 190 -12.38 -31.38 7.66
CA GLN A 190 -13.42 -32.30 8.15
C GLN A 190 -13.40 -32.49 9.67
N SER A 191 -12.26 -32.35 10.34
CA SER A 191 -12.15 -32.57 11.79
C SER A 191 -12.57 -31.36 12.62
N THR A 192 -12.30 -30.14 12.14
CA THR A 192 -12.70 -28.89 12.80
C THR A 192 -14.22 -28.76 13.05
N PRO A 193 -15.14 -28.98 12.08
CA PRO A 193 -16.57 -28.88 12.36
C PRO A 193 -17.05 -29.94 13.36
N HIS A 194 -16.46 -31.15 13.34
CA HIS A 194 -16.89 -32.22 14.25
C HIS A 194 -16.57 -31.93 15.72
N ILE A 195 -15.43 -31.31 16.02
CA ILE A 195 -15.05 -30.92 17.39
C ILE A 195 -15.94 -29.79 17.91
N GLU A 196 -16.19 -28.77 17.08
CA GLU A 196 -17.07 -27.65 17.44
C GLU A 196 -18.52 -28.12 17.65
N ILE A 197 -19.06 -28.94 16.74
CA ILE A 197 -20.40 -29.53 16.87
C ILE A 197 -20.51 -30.38 18.16
N ALA A 198 -19.51 -31.18 18.49
CA ALA A 198 -19.52 -31.98 19.73
C ALA A 198 -19.56 -31.08 20.98
N SER A 199 -18.76 -30.02 21.02
CA SER A 199 -18.77 -29.06 22.15
C SER A 199 -20.12 -28.34 22.31
N LEU A 200 -20.75 -27.95 21.19
CA LEU A 200 -22.07 -27.33 21.18
C LEU A 200 -23.19 -28.30 21.58
N GLN A 201 -23.04 -29.59 21.27
CA GLN A 201 -23.95 -30.64 21.73
C GLN A 201 -23.83 -30.87 23.24
N GLU A 202 -22.62 -30.88 23.79
CA GLU A 202 -22.37 -30.98 25.24
C GLU A 202 -22.95 -29.77 25.99
N GLU A 203 -22.65 -28.54 25.54
CA GLU A 203 -23.26 -27.30 26.06
C GLU A 203 -24.80 -27.36 26.03
N LEU A 204 -25.40 -27.83 24.92
CA LEU A 204 -26.85 -27.97 24.80
C LEU A 204 -27.45 -29.02 25.74
N THR A 205 -26.76 -30.14 25.98
CA THR A 205 -27.24 -31.17 26.94
C THR A 205 -27.22 -30.66 28.37
N LEU A 206 -26.19 -29.92 28.77
CA LEU A 206 -26.09 -29.30 30.10
C LEU A 206 -27.20 -28.27 30.33
N VAL A 207 -27.49 -27.41 29.34
CA VAL A 207 -28.61 -26.46 29.40
C VAL A 207 -29.95 -27.21 29.56
N LYS A 208 -30.21 -28.23 28.72
CA LYS A 208 -31.48 -28.99 28.78
C LYS A 208 -31.72 -29.72 30.09
N MET A 209 -30.67 -30.27 30.71
CA MET A 209 -30.81 -30.89 32.04
C MET A 209 -31.18 -29.85 33.10
N ARG A 210 -30.50 -28.69 33.08
CA ARG A 210 -30.77 -27.58 34.00
C ARG A 210 -32.18 -26.99 33.84
N ASP A 211 -32.65 -26.84 32.61
CA ASP A 211 -34.02 -26.37 32.30
C ASP A 211 -35.08 -27.36 32.83
N ALA A 212 -34.80 -28.67 32.75
CA ALA A 212 -35.68 -29.69 33.31
C ALA A 212 -35.74 -29.65 34.85
N GLU A 213 -34.60 -29.47 35.52
CA GLU A 213 -34.51 -29.29 36.98
C GLU A 213 -35.25 -28.02 37.44
N ALA A 214 -35.05 -26.91 36.74
CA ALA A 214 -35.75 -25.64 36.97
C ALA A 214 -37.28 -25.81 36.88
N GLN A 215 -37.75 -26.53 35.86
CA GLN A 215 -39.17 -26.77 35.63
C GLN A 215 -39.79 -27.67 36.72
N VAL A 216 -39.06 -28.67 37.22
CA VAL A 216 -39.50 -29.49 38.37
C VAL A 216 -39.61 -28.64 39.63
N ASN A 217 -38.58 -27.86 39.96
CA ASN A 217 -38.56 -26.97 41.13
C ASN A 217 -39.72 -25.95 41.11
N MET A 218 -40.03 -25.36 39.94
CA MET A 218 -41.16 -24.46 39.75
C MET A 218 -42.52 -25.15 39.96
N ASN A 219 -42.66 -26.40 39.53
CA ASN A 219 -43.89 -27.18 39.75
C ASN A 219 -44.09 -27.54 41.23
N GLU A 220 -43.03 -27.91 41.96
CA GLU A 220 -43.08 -28.16 43.39
C GLU A 220 -43.52 -26.92 44.19
N LEU A 221 -42.99 -25.74 43.85
CA LEU A 221 -43.39 -24.47 44.48
C LEU A 221 -44.87 -24.16 44.25
N ARG A 222 -45.34 -24.33 43.01
CA ARG A 222 -46.76 -24.13 42.66
C ARG A 222 -47.67 -25.08 43.44
N GLN A 223 -47.26 -26.34 43.58
CA GLN A 223 -47.99 -27.31 44.40
C GLN A 223 -48.02 -26.89 45.87
N ARG A 224 -46.86 -26.49 46.44
CA ARG A 224 -46.79 -26.11 47.85
C ARG A 224 -47.64 -24.88 48.20
N ILE A 225 -47.68 -23.90 47.30
CA ILE A 225 -48.57 -22.73 47.43
C ILE A 225 -50.05 -23.15 47.34
N ALA A 226 -50.40 -24.06 46.43
CA ALA A 226 -51.77 -24.58 46.32
C ALA A 226 -52.22 -25.34 47.57
N ASP A 227 -51.34 -26.18 48.14
CA ASP A 227 -51.62 -26.95 49.36
C ASP A 227 -51.84 -26.03 50.56
N LEU A 228 -50.96 -25.03 50.77
CA LEU A 228 -51.09 -24.07 51.87
C LEU A 228 -52.33 -23.17 51.74
N ASN A 229 -52.69 -22.78 50.51
CA ASN A 229 -53.93 -22.05 50.26
C ASN A 229 -55.17 -22.92 50.57
N ARG A 230 -55.11 -24.22 50.30
CA ARG A 230 -56.16 -25.18 50.68
C ARG A 230 -56.26 -25.35 52.20
N GLU A 231 -55.12 -25.48 52.90
CA GLU A 231 -55.06 -25.52 54.38
C GLU A 231 -55.68 -24.24 54.98
N TRP A 232 -55.37 -23.06 54.42
CA TRP A 232 -55.95 -21.78 54.84
C TRP A 232 -57.46 -21.70 54.61
N GLN A 233 -57.96 -22.08 53.43
CA GLN A 233 -59.40 -22.10 53.15
C GLN A 233 -60.18 -23.06 54.07
N LEU A 234 -59.59 -24.22 54.40
CA LEU A 234 -60.18 -25.17 55.34
C LEU A 234 -60.20 -24.62 56.77
N HIS A 235 -59.12 -23.97 57.22
CA HIS A 235 -59.06 -23.33 58.53
C HIS A 235 -60.07 -22.18 58.66
N ASP A 236 -60.11 -21.26 57.70
CA ASP A 236 -61.07 -20.15 57.65
C ASP A 236 -62.53 -20.66 57.65
N SER A 237 -62.83 -21.70 56.87
CA SER A 237 -64.15 -22.36 56.88
C SER A 237 -64.47 -22.99 58.24
N THR A 238 -63.50 -23.64 58.88
CA THR A 238 -63.67 -24.29 60.19
C THR A 238 -63.91 -23.26 61.29
N CYS A 239 -63.15 -22.17 61.34
CA CYS A 239 -63.38 -21.07 62.28
C CYS A 239 -64.75 -20.40 62.08
N LYS A 240 -65.22 -20.24 60.82
CA LYS A 240 -66.58 -19.76 60.54
C LYS A 240 -67.65 -20.69 61.11
N THR A 241 -67.54 -22.00 60.85
CA THR A 241 -68.47 -22.99 61.40
C THR A 241 -68.45 -23.01 62.93
N ILE A 242 -67.27 -22.94 63.56
CA ILE A 242 -67.13 -22.90 65.03
C ILE A 242 -67.81 -21.66 65.63
N ARG A 243 -67.67 -20.49 65.00
CA ARG A 243 -68.35 -19.25 65.42
C ARG A 243 -69.87 -19.34 65.26
N GLU A 244 -70.34 -19.94 64.17
CA GLU A 244 -71.77 -20.19 63.93
C GLU A 244 -72.36 -21.17 64.96
N THR A 245 -71.64 -22.23 65.35
CA THR A 245 -72.11 -23.19 66.36
C THR A 245 -71.99 -22.69 67.81
N ASN A 246 -70.93 -21.93 68.12
CA ASN A 246 -70.69 -21.44 69.49
C ASN A 246 -71.55 -20.22 69.83
N HIS A 247 -72.21 -19.57 68.87
CA HIS A 247 -73.14 -18.46 69.13
C HIS A 247 -74.37 -18.84 70.00
N ILE A 248 -74.52 -20.12 70.38
CA ILE A 248 -75.61 -20.67 71.19
C ILE A 248 -75.21 -20.85 72.68
N ASN A 249 -73.91 -20.87 73.01
CA ASN A 249 -73.41 -21.02 74.40
C ASN A 249 -72.33 -19.96 74.70
N ASP A 250 -72.30 -19.42 75.93
CA ASP A 250 -71.55 -18.21 76.31
C ASP A 250 -70.13 -18.03 75.69
N PRO A 251 -69.78 -16.79 75.25
CA PRO A 251 -68.50 -16.51 74.61
C PRO A 251 -67.34 -16.67 75.61
N ASN A 252 -66.53 -17.70 75.41
CA ASN A 252 -65.31 -17.94 76.18
C ASN A 252 -64.11 -17.21 75.54
N PRO A 253 -63.57 -16.12 76.14
CA PRO A 253 -62.53 -15.30 75.53
C PRO A 253 -61.20 -16.04 75.29
N ASN A 254 -60.97 -17.19 75.94
CA ASN A 254 -59.81 -18.02 75.63
C ASN A 254 -59.91 -18.65 74.23
N ASN A 255 -61.10 -19.04 73.76
CA ASN A 255 -61.24 -19.68 72.45
C ASN A 255 -60.95 -18.68 71.31
N ASP A 256 -61.42 -17.43 71.44
CA ASP A 256 -61.13 -16.37 70.46
C ASP A 256 -59.62 -16.06 70.39
N ALA A 257 -58.91 -16.13 71.51
CA ALA A 257 -57.46 -15.99 71.55
C ALA A 257 -56.72 -17.14 70.85
N TYR A 258 -57.18 -18.38 71.01
CA TYR A 258 -56.62 -19.53 70.27
C TYR A 258 -56.88 -19.42 68.76
N ASP A 259 -58.10 -19.03 68.34
CA ASP A 259 -58.44 -18.80 66.93
C ASP A 259 -57.57 -17.71 66.29
N LEU A 260 -57.31 -16.61 67.02
CA LEU A 260 -56.45 -15.52 66.55
C LEU A 260 -55.00 -16.00 66.36
N ILE A 261 -54.44 -16.69 67.36
CA ILE A 261 -53.07 -17.25 67.29
C ILE A 261 -52.96 -18.28 66.16
N ALA A 262 -53.98 -19.10 65.94
CA ALA A 262 -54.00 -20.07 64.84
C ALA A 262 -54.04 -19.39 63.46
N HIS A 263 -54.84 -18.33 63.30
CA HIS A 263 -54.87 -17.51 62.09
C HIS A 263 -53.54 -16.78 61.85
N GLU A 264 -52.92 -16.21 62.89
CA GLU A 264 -51.60 -15.56 62.80
C GLU A 264 -50.50 -16.57 62.44
N LEU A 265 -50.49 -17.76 63.05
CA LEU A 265 -49.56 -18.84 62.73
C LEU A 265 -49.69 -19.29 61.26
N LEU A 266 -50.92 -19.41 60.75
CA LEU A 266 -51.16 -19.80 59.36
C LEU A 266 -50.77 -18.68 58.38
N SER A 267 -51.03 -17.43 58.76
CA SER A 267 -50.57 -16.25 58.01
C SER A 267 -49.03 -16.15 57.97
N LEU A 268 -48.35 -16.53 59.05
CA LEU A 268 -46.89 -16.62 59.11
C LEU A 268 -46.36 -17.75 58.23
N LYS A 269 -46.96 -18.95 58.27
CA LYS A 269 -46.61 -20.07 57.37
C LYS A 269 -46.79 -19.75 55.88
N MET A 270 -47.85 -19.02 55.54
CA MET A 270 -48.04 -18.55 54.15
C MET A 270 -46.96 -17.54 53.75
N ARG A 271 -46.55 -16.65 54.66
CA ARG A 271 -45.46 -15.68 54.40
C ARG A 271 -44.10 -16.37 54.28
N GLU A 272 -43.82 -17.36 55.13
CA GLU A 272 -42.62 -18.20 55.08
C GLU A 272 -42.52 -18.94 53.73
N ALA A 273 -43.60 -19.62 53.32
CA ALA A 273 -43.66 -20.30 52.04
C ALA A 273 -43.58 -19.34 50.83
N GLN A 274 -44.09 -18.11 50.94
CA GLN A 274 -43.90 -17.07 49.93
C GLN A 274 -42.42 -16.68 49.85
N THR A 275 -41.74 -16.43 50.97
CA THR A 275 -40.31 -16.13 50.98
C THR A 275 -39.45 -17.29 50.49
N ASP A 276 -39.84 -18.54 50.72
CA ASP A 276 -39.19 -19.73 50.15
C ASP A 276 -39.37 -19.81 48.63
N CYS A 277 -40.56 -19.47 48.13
CA CYS A 277 -40.81 -19.38 46.70
C CYS A 277 -39.95 -18.28 46.05
N ASP A 278 -39.89 -17.10 46.68
CA ASP A 278 -39.08 -15.98 46.20
C ASP A 278 -37.58 -16.32 46.25
N ASN A 279 -37.11 -17.01 47.31
CA ASN A 279 -35.73 -17.51 47.42
C ASN A 279 -35.39 -18.52 46.31
N LYS A 280 -36.24 -19.52 46.04
CA LYS A 280 -36.00 -20.47 44.94
C LYS A 280 -36.03 -19.79 43.57
N LEU A 281 -36.88 -18.77 43.38
CA LEU A 281 -36.92 -17.97 42.15
C LEU A 281 -35.62 -17.15 41.96
N LEU A 282 -35.11 -16.53 43.03
CA LEU A 282 -33.82 -15.84 43.01
C LEU A 282 -32.65 -16.81 42.77
N GLN A 283 -32.68 -18.01 43.34
CA GLN A 283 -31.71 -19.06 43.04
C GLN A 283 -31.73 -19.43 41.55
N GLN A 284 -32.91 -19.58 40.94
CA GLN A 284 -33.02 -19.81 39.50
C GLN A 284 -32.44 -18.64 38.68
N GLN A 285 -32.72 -17.39 39.06
CA GLN A 285 -32.14 -16.23 38.36
C GLN A 285 -30.61 -16.19 38.44
N VAL A 286 -30.02 -16.52 39.59
CA VAL A 286 -28.56 -16.65 39.74
C VAL A 286 -28.04 -17.77 38.83
N MET A 287 -28.74 -18.90 38.79
CA MET A 287 -28.41 -20.03 37.91
C MET A 287 -28.42 -19.65 36.43
N ASP A 288 -29.42 -18.90 35.98
CA ASP A 288 -29.55 -18.42 34.59
C ASP A 288 -28.44 -17.42 34.24
N ILE A 289 -28.08 -16.52 35.17
CA ILE A 289 -26.98 -15.57 34.98
C ILE A 289 -25.63 -16.29 34.91
N ASP A 290 -25.42 -17.34 35.72
CA ASP A 290 -24.21 -18.16 35.66
C ASP A 290 -24.07 -18.92 34.32
N THR A 291 -25.17 -19.41 33.72
CA THR A 291 -25.09 -20.01 32.36
C THR A 291 -24.78 -18.97 31.30
N GLN A 292 -25.43 -17.80 31.35
CA GLN A 292 -25.13 -16.69 30.43
C GLN A 292 -23.66 -16.26 30.54
N ARG A 293 -23.12 -16.18 31.76
CA ARG A 293 -21.69 -15.91 31.99
C ARG A 293 -20.81 -16.97 31.34
N GLN A 294 -21.13 -18.26 31.49
CA GLN A 294 -20.34 -19.35 30.91
C GLN A 294 -20.39 -19.33 29.37
N VAL A 295 -21.56 -19.11 28.78
CA VAL A 295 -21.72 -19.00 27.31
C VAL A 295 -20.94 -17.80 26.77
N LEU A 296 -21.02 -16.64 27.43
CA LEU A 296 -20.24 -15.45 27.06
C LEU A 296 -18.73 -15.68 27.21
N TYR A 297 -18.29 -16.37 28.28
CA TYR A 297 -16.89 -16.73 28.48
C TYR A 297 -16.37 -17.67 27.37
N ASN A 298 -17.12 -18.73 27.04
CA ASN A 298 -16.77 -19.65 25.95
C ASN A 298 -16.77 -18.92 24.59
N GLN A 299 -17.68 -17.97 24.38
CA GLN A 299 -17.72 -17.16 23.16
C GLN A 299 -16.52 -16.22 23.04
N ILE A 300 -16.13 -15.54 24.12
CA ILE A 300 -14.94 -14.70 24.17
C ILE A 300 -13.69 -15.56 23.89
N LYS A 301 -13.58 -16.73 24.53
CA LYS A 301 -12.46 -17.65 24.28
C LYS A 301 -12.36 -18.08 22.81
N ARG A 302 -13.48 -18.47 22.18
CA ARG A 302 -13.50 -18.79 20.73
C ARG A 302 -13.07 -17.60 19.86
N GLN A 303 -13.43 -16.37 20.24
CA GLN A 303 -13.00 -15.15 19.55
C GLN A 303 -11.52 -14.84 19.77
N ASP A 304 -11.00 -15.02 20.98
CA ASP A 304 -9.57 -14.87 21.29
C ASP A 304 -8.73 -15.89 20.52
N ASP A 305 -9.14 -17.16 20.48
CA ASP A 305 -8.46 -18.22 19.71
C ASP A 305 -8.42 -17.90 18.20
N GLU A 306 -9.52 -17.39 17.63
CA GLU A 306 -9.58 -16.91 16.25
C GLU A 306 -8.68 -15.68 16.00
N ILE A 307 -8.67 -14.72 16.93
CA ILE A 307 -7.78 -13.57 16.88
C ILE A 307 -6.30 -14.02 16.92
N GLN A 308 -5.95 -15.06 17.68
CA GLN A 308 -4.59 -15.61 17.68
C GLN A 308 -4.26 -16.29 16.35
N ARG A 309 -5.18 -17.09 15.76
CA ARG A 309 -4.98 -17.68 14.42
C ARG A 309 -4.69 -16.61 13.37
N ILE A 310 -5.55 -15.60 13.26
CA ILE A 310 -5.39 -14.49 12.30
C ILE A 310 -4.08 -13.71 12.54
N ARG A 311 -3.64 -13.55 13.79
CA ARG A 311 -2.34 -12.91 14.10
C ARG A 311 -1.16 -13.73 13.59
N VAL A 312 -1.19 -15.05 13.72
CA VAL A 312 -0.14 -15.94 13.21
C VAL A 312 -0.12 -15.92 11.68
N GLU A 313 -1.27 -16.06 11.02
CA GLU A 313 -1.38 -15.99 9.55
C GLU A 313 -0.92 -14.64 8.98
N PHE A 314 -1.22 -13.54 9.68
CA PHE A 314 -0.73 -12.21 9.33
C PHE A 314 0.79 -12.12 9.46
N GLU A 315 1.37 -12.66 10.53
CA GLU A 315 2.82 -12.65 10.74
C GLU A 315 3.55 -13.49 9.69
N GLU A 316 3.07 -14.69 9.39
CA GLU A 316 3.59 -15.54 8.30
C GLU A 316 3.50 -14.83 6.94
N SER A 317 2.40 -14.12 6.68
CA SER A 317 2.23 -13.32 5.46
C SER A 317 3.20 -12.14 5.40
N ARG A 318 3.45 -11.48 6.53
CA ARG A 318 4.42 -10.37 6.67
C ARG A 318 5.86 -10.85 6.44
N VAL A 319 6.22 -12.02 6.98
CA VAL A 319 7.53 -12.64 6.74
C VAL A 319 7.70 -12.99 5.26
N ARG A 320 6.69 -13.62 4.63
CA ARG A 320 6.70 -13.89 3.17
C ARG A 320 6.81 -12.62 2.33
N GLU A 321 6.15 -11.54 2.72
CA GLU A 321 6.27 -10.25 2.02
C GLU A 321 7.68 -9.67 2.12
N ASN A 322 8.29 -9.68 3.32
CA ASN A 322 9.65 -9.17 3.53
C ASN A 322 10.70 -9.98 2.77
N GLU A 323 10.53 -11.30 2.68
CA GLU A 323 11.37 -12.18 1.87
C GLU A 323 11.28 -11.83 0.38
N LEU A 324 10.06 -11.73 -0.18
CA LEU A 324 9.85 -11.33 -1.58
C LEU A 324 10.36 -9.91 -1.88
N ARG A 325 10.21 -8.96 -0.94
CA ARG A 325 10.81 -7.62 -1.06
C ARG A 325 12.34 -7.68 -1.11
N SER A 326 12.96 -8.54 -0.30
CA SER A 326 14.42 -8.72 -0.29
C SER A 326 14.93 -9.32 -1.60
N GLN A 327 14.24 -10.35 -2.13
CA GLN A 327 14.53 -10.93 -3.44
C GLN A 327 14.35 -9.90 -4.58
N LEU A 328 13.32 -9.04 -4.53
CA LEU A 328 13.16 -7.95 -5.49
C LEU A 328 14.30 -6.92 -5.42
N HIS A 329 14.78 -6.60 -4.21
CA HIS A 329 15.95 -5.73 -4.05
C HIS A 329 17.22 -6.37 -4.63
N GLU A 330 17.46 -7.65 -4.38
CA GLU A 330 18.61 -8.38 -4.93
C GLU A 330 18.58 -8.43 -6.47
N MET A 331 17.45 -8.84 -7.05
CA MET A 331 17.26 -8.84 -8.51
C MET A 331 17.47 -7.45 -9.13
N LYS A 332 17.04 -6.40 -8.44
CA LYS A 332 17.25 -5.01 -8.89
C LYS A 332 18.73 -4.63 -8.87
N HIS A 333 19.50 -5.04 -7.86
CA HIS A 333 20.96 -4.86 -7.83
C HIS A 333 21.65 -5.63 -8.95
N GLN A 334 21.28 -6.90 -9.17
CA GLN A 334 21.82 -7.71 -10.27
C GLN A 334 21.56 -7.09 -11.65
N MET A 335 20.39 -6.46 -11.88
CA MET A 335 20.14 -5.71 -13.12
C MET A 335 21.05 -4.49 -13.26
N TYR A 336 21.23 -3.69 -12.20
CA TYR A 336 22.10 -2.51 -12.26
C TYR A 336 23.57 -2.89 -12.52
N ASP A 337 24.06 -3.96 -11.89
CA ASP A 337 25.40 -4.48 -12.15
C ASP A 337 25.55 -4.98 -13.60
N GLY A 338 24.51 -5.63 -14.14
CA GLY A 338 24.44 -6.04 -15.54
C GLY A 338 24.45 -4.86 -16.52
N GLU A 339 23.67 -3.82 -16.25
CA GLU A 339 23.67 -2.57 -17.04
C GLU A 339 25.03 -1.85 -16.99
N LEU A 340 25.69 -1.85 -15.84
CA LEU A 340 27.02 -1.23 -15.68
C LEU A 340 28.05 -1.98 -16.54
N ARG A 341 28.12 -3.31 -16.42
CA ARG A 341 28.99 -4.16 -17.24
C ARG A 341 28.72 -3.97 -18.74
N GLN A 342 27.46 -3.90 -19.15
CA GLN A 342 27.10 -3.65 -20.56
C GLN A 342 27.61 -2.28 -21.07
N LYS A 343 27.58 -1.24 -20.22
CA LYS A 343 28.12 0.09 -20.54
C LYS A 343 29.65 0.06 -20.62
N GLU A 344 30.31 -0.65 -19.71
CA GLU A 344 31.77 -0.86 -19.71
C GLU A 344 32.22 -1.63 -20.95
N ASP A 345 31.57 -2.75 -21.30
CA ASP A 345 31.85 -3.54 -22.49
C ASP A 345 31.65 -2.72 -23.78
N SER A 346 30.59 -1.90 -23.85
CA SER A 346 30.34 -1.00 -24.98
C SER A 346 31.42 0.08 -25.10
N MET A 347 31.90 0.64 -23.98
CA MET A 347 33.03 1.57 -23.98
C MET A 347 34.33 0.87 -24.42
N MET A 348 34.62 -0.32 -23.91
CA MET A 348 35.78 -1.13 -24.27
C MET A 348 35.79 -1.56 -25.74
N LEU A 349 34.62 -1.77 -26.34
CA LEU A 349 34.52 -2.01 -27.78
C LEU A 349 34.86 -0.74 -28.58
N ARG A 350 34.27 0.41 -28.22
CA ARG A 350 34.55 1.70 -28.88
C ARG A 350 36.01 2.11 -28.78
N ILE A 351 36.68 1.83 -27.66
CA ILE A 351 38.12 2.07 -27.49
C ILE A 351 38.92 1.22 -28.48
N ARG A 352 38.64 -0.09 -28.56
CA ARG A 352 39.30 -1.00 -29.53
C ARG A 352 39.03 -0.63 -30.99
N GLU A 353 37.82 -0.18 -31.30
CA GLU A 353 37.47 0.35 -32.62
C GLU A 353 38.26 1.63 -32.92
N ALA A 354 38.35 2.56 -31.97
CA ALA A 354 39.15 3.78 -32.11
C ALA A 354 40.64 3.47 -32.33
N GLU A 355 41.24 2.60 -31.53
CA GLU A 355 42.62 2.11 -31.68
C GLU A 355 42.85 1.46 -33.05
N SER A 356 41.89 0.65 -33.54
CA SER A 356 41.95 0.07 -34.89
C SER A 356 41.88 1.15 -35.99
N THR A 357 40.98 2.13 -35.86
CA THR A 357 40.93 3.25 -36.83
C THR A 357 42.17 4.13 -36.80
N GLN A 358 42.78 4.34 -35.63
CA GLN A 358 44.04 5.06 -35.49
C GLN A 358 45.18 4.32 -36.19
N THR A 359 45.38 3.04 -35.90
CA THR A 359 46.43 2.24 -36.56
C THR A 359 46.24 2.13 -38.08
N ILE A 360 45.00 2.09 -38.56
CA ILE A 360 44.69 2.20 -40.00
C ILE A 360 45.08 3.59 -40.54
N GLY A 361 44.84 4.66 -39.77
CA GLY A 361 45.27 6.03 -40.09
C GLY A 361 46.79 6.15 -40.21
N ASP A 362 47.52 5.67 -39.21
CA ASP A 362 48.99 5.67 -39.16
C ASP A 362 49.60 4.89 -40.35
N LEU A 363 49.04 3.71 -40.66
CA LEU A 363 49.45 2.92 -41.83
C LEU A 363 49.16 3.63 -43.16
N ARG A 364 48.00 4.30 -43.29
CA ARG A 364 47.65 5.08 -44.49
C ARG A 364 48.58 6.28 -44.67
N GLN A 365 48.91 6.99 -43.59
CA GLN A 365 49.91 8.05 -43.63
C GLN A 365 51.26 7.49 -44.10
N ARG A 366 51.69 6.36 -43.55
CA ARG A 366 52.96 5.74 -43.92
C ARG A 366 53.01 5.28 -45.39
N ILE A 367 51.88 4.81 -45.93
CA ILE A 367 51.75 4.50 -47.37
C ILE A 367 51.92 5.78 -48.20
N ALA A 368 51.21 6.86 -47.86
CA ALA A 368 51.30 8.14 -48.57
C ALA A 368 52.72 8.75 -48.52
N GLU A 369 53.42 8.64 -47.39
CA GLU A 369 54.83 9.04 -47.27
C GLU A 369 55.74 8.27 -48.25
N LEU A 370 55.54 6.95 -48.36
CA LEU A 370 56.30 6.10 -49.29
C LEU A 370 55.93 6.36 -50.76
N GLU A 371 54.67 6.66 -51.05
CA GLU A 371 54.20 7.06 -52.39
C GLU A 371 54.84 8.37 -52.84
N ILE A 372 54.92 9.37 -51.95
CA ILE A 372 55.61 10.65 -52.21
C ILE A 372 57.10 10.40 -52.47
N GLN A 373 57.79 9.64 -51.60
CA GLN A 373 59.21 9.31 -51.79
C GLN A 373 59.47 8.58 -53.12
N ASN A 374 58.54 7.72 -53.55
CA ASN A 374 58.65 7.04 -54.85
C ASN A 374 58.50 8.03 -56.02
N GLN A 375 57.55 8.96 -55.95
CA GLN A 375 57.40 10.04 -56.95
C GLN A 375 58.61 11.00 -56.99
N GLU A 376 59.20 11.31 -55.84
CA GLU A 376 60.45 12.09 -55.74
C GLU A 376 61.64 11.37 -56.40
N LEU A 377 61.74 10.04 -56.24
CA LEU A 377 62.76 9.26 -56.93
C LEU A 377 62.53 9.20 -58.44
N ILE A 378 61.30 8.93 -58.89
CA ILE A 378 60.95 8.89 -60.32
C ILE A 378 61.23 10.24 -60.99
N THR A 379 60.86 11.36 -60.36
CA THR A 379 61.13 12.69 -60.91
C THR A 379 62.62 13.06 -60.88
N ARG A 380 63.37 12.61 -59.86
CA ARG A 380 64.83 12.74 -59.83
C ARG A 380 65.50 11.99 -60.98
N ASP A 381 65.12 10.74 -61.20
CA ASP A 381 65.65 9.91 -62.28
C ASP A 381 65.33 10.53 -63.64
N GLN A 382 64.10 11.01 -63.84
CA GLN A 382 63.71 11.76 -65.06
C GLN A 382 64.54 13.02 -65.32
N ILE A 383 64.92 13.77 -64.27
CA ILE A 383 65.78 14.96 -64.40
C ILE A 383 67.24 14.56 -64.68
N MET A 384 67.70 13.41 -64.18
CA MET A 384 69.05 12.88 -64.45
C MET A 384 69.17 12.28 -65.86
N ASP A 385 68.09 11.67 -66.37
CA ASP A 385 68.02 11.10 -67.72
C ASP A 385 67.62 12.13 -68.81
N ASP A 386 67.38 13.41 -68.45
CA ASP A 386 67.01 14.47 -69.40
C ASP A 386 68.19 14.89 -70.28
N LYS A 387 68.35 14.17 -71.40
CA LYS A 387 69.37 14.44 -72.42
C LYS A 387 69.25 15.82 -73.04
N ASP A 388 68.08 16.45 -73.04
CA ASP A 388 67.92 17.81 -73.56
C ASP A 388 68.59 18.86 -72.63
N LEU A 389 68.90 18.51 -71.38
CA LEU A 389 69.74 19.31 -70.48
C LEU A 389 71.23 19.03 -70.70
N GLU A 390 71.62 17.78 -70.97
CA GLU A 390 73.00 17.41 -71.32
C GLU A 390 73.43 18.03 -72.67
N ASP A 391 72.57 17.96 -73.69
CA ASP A 391 72.79 18.56 -75.01
C ASP A 391 72.85 20.09 -74.93
N LYS A 392 71.98 20.74 -74.13
CA LYS A 392 72.08 22.20 -73.87
C LYS A 392 73.33 22.57 -73.07
N LEU A 393 73.79 21.72 -72.15
CA LEU A 393 75.04 21.94 -71.43
C LEU A 393 76.24 21.87 -72.39
N LEU A 394 76.25 20.90 -73.32
CA LEU A 394 77.23 20.78 -74.39
C LEU A 394 77.20 21.98 -75.34
N GLU A 395 76.03 22.41 -75.80
CA GLU A 395 75.86 23.57 -76.67
C GLU A 395 76.33 24.88 -75.98
N LEU A 396 75.99 25.08 -74.71
CA LEU A 396 76.46 26.21 -73.90
C LEU A 396 77.97 26.13 -73.61
N GLN A 397 78.53 24.94 -73.38
CA GLN A 397 79.99 24.77 -73.28
C GLN A 397 80.70 25.13 -74.58
N ASP A 398 80.13 24.74 -75.73
CA ASP A 398 80.65 25.04 -77.06
C ASP A 398 80.53 26.53 -77.41
N GLU A 399 79.44 27.19 -77.00
CA GLU A 399 79.29 28.65 -77.08
C GLU A 399 80.31 29.37 -76.20
N VAL A 400 80.49 28.95 -74.93
CA VAL A 400 81.53 29.49 -74.05
C VAL A 400 82.94 29.23 -74.61
N ARG A 401 83.17 28.09 -75.27
CA ARG A 401 84.44 27.78 -75.94
C ARG A 401 84.66 28.70 -77.14
N ARG A 402 83.63 28.92 -77.98
CA ARG A 402 83.66 29.87 -79.11
C ARG A 402 83.91 31.31 -78.63
N ILE A 403 83.19 31.78 -77.61
CA ILE A 403 83.38 33.12 -77.02
C ILE A 403 84.78 33.28 -76.40
N ARG A 404 85.35 32.24 -75.78
CA ARG A 404 86.75 32.26 -75.32
C ARG A 404 87.74 32.31 -76.49
N LEU A 405 87.51 31.57 -77.57
CA LEU A 405 88.35 31.63 -78.78
C LEU A 405 88.29 33.01 -79.45
N THR A 406 87.10 33.60 -79.67
CA THR A 406 86.99 34.92 -80.29
C THR A 406 87.57 36.03 -79.42
N ARG A 407 87.48 35.92 -78.09
CA ARG A 407 88.15 36.82 -77.13
C ARG A 407 89.67 36.63 -77.07
N SER A 408 90.21 35.55 -77.64
CA SER A 408 91.66 35.32 -77.74
C SER A 408 92.31 36.09 -78.90
N THR A 409 91.52 36.63 -79.84
CA THR A 409 92.01 37.26 -81.08
C THR A 409 91.87 38.79 -81.15
N SER A 410 91.54 39.46 -80.05
CA SER A 410 91.46 40.94 -80.01
C SER A 410 92.22 41.57 -78.83
N LEU A 411 93.13 42.50 -79.16
CA LEU A 411 93.95 43.30 -78.24
C LEU A 411 93.11 44.28 -77.37
N PRO A 412 93.68 44.86 -76.28
CA PRO A 412 92.90 45.34 -75.14
C PRO A 412 92.30 46.73 -75.36
N LEU A 413 91.10 46.96 -74.81
CA LEU A 413 90.45 48.27 -74.74
C LEU A 413 89.96 48.59 -73.32
N LYS A 414 90.04 49.87 -72.95
CA LYS A 414 89.77 50.39 -71.59
C LYS A 414 88.31 50.83 -71.41
N ARG A 415 87.80 50.68 -70.18
CA ARG A 415 86.54 51.24 -69.64
C ARG A 415 85.26 50.66 -70.28
N ALA A 416 84.08 50.68 -69.65
CA ALA A 416 83.66 51.36 -68.42
C ALA A 416 82.84 50.44 -67.49
N SER A 417 82.40 50.97 -66.35
CA SER A 417 81.55 50.31 -65.35
C SER A 417 80.11 50.12 -65.83
N LEU A 418 79.51 48.96 -65.52
CA LEU A 418 78.08 48.87 -65.19
C LEU A 418 77.89 47.91 -64.02
N LEU A 419 76.90 48.23 -63.17
CA LEU A 419 76.47 47.41 -62.05
C LEU A 419 75.83 46.12 -62.57
N CYS A 420 76.19 44.99 -61.98
CA CYS A 420 75.36 43.80 -61.97
C CYS A 420 75.21 43.35 -60.52
N SER A 421 73.97 43.33 -60.03
CA SER A 421 73.66 42.92 -58.67
C SER A 421 73.99 41.45 -58.48
N SER A 422 75.13 41.16 -57.85
CA SER A 422 75.40 39.82 -57.33
C SER A 422 74.48 39.56 -56.15
N ILE A 423 73.36 38.90 -56.44
CA ILE A 423 72.51 38.27 -55.43
C ILE A 423 73.32 37.13 -54.82
N SER A 424 74.11 37.44 -53.79
CA SER A 424 74.77 36.45 -52.96
C SER A 424 73.74 35.88 -51.99
N TRP A 425 73.26 34.66 -52.25
CA TRP A 425 72.65 33.83 -51.21
C TRP A 425 73.79 33.29 -50.34
N ALA A 426 74.42 34.22 -49.61
CA ALA A 426 75.21 33.85 -48.46
C ALA A 426 74.25 33.21 -47.46
N LYS A 427 74.64 32.06 -46.89
CA LYS A 427 73.91 31.41 -45.82
C LYS A 427 73.66 32.42 -44.70
N SER A 428 72.39 32.80 -44.51
CA SER A 428 71.94 33.31 -43.22
C SER A 428 71.45 32.10 -42.43
N ASP A 429 72.41 31.33 -41.91
CA ASP A 429 72.16 30.58 -40.68
C ASP A 429 71.77 31.59 -39.57
N THR A 430 71.10 31.13 -38.52
CA THR A 430 70.52 31.95 -37.43
C THR A 430 69.35 32.86 -37.81
N ILE A 431 68.14 32.27 -37.79
CA ILE A 431 66.92 32.96 -37.34
C ILE A 431 66.43 32.19 -36.10
N ASP A 432 66.76 32.75 -34.94
CA ASP A 432 66.10 32.67 -33.63
C ASP A 432 65.21 31.43 -33.32
N GLU A 433 65.81 30.40 -32.70
CA GLU A 433 65.03 29.33 -32.02
C GLU A 433 64.22 29.87 -30.82
N ASP A 434 64.59 31.03 -30.26
CA ASP A 434 63.99 31.59 -29.05
C ASP A 434 62.53 32.05 -29.23
N GLU A 435 62.12 32.57 -30.40
CA GLU A 435 60.72 32.94 -30.62
C GLU A 435 59.80 31.70 -30.69
N HIS A 436 60.26 30.61 -31.33
CA HIS A 436 59.52 29.36 -31.37
C HIS A 436 59.39 28.70 -30.00
N LEU A 437 60.41 28.80 -29.15
CA LEU A 437 60.35 28.30 -27.78
C LEU A 437 59.34 29.11 -26.94
N VAL A 438 59.33 30.44 -27.05
CA VAL A 438 58.37 31.31 -26.34
C VAL A 438 56.93 31.02 -26.78
N ILE A 439 56.68 30.86 -28.09
CA ILE A 439 55.33 30.52 -28.60
C ILE A 439 54.89 29.14 -28.09
N ARG A 440 55.77 28.14 -28.10
CA ARG A 440 55.49 26.78 -27.61
C ARG A 440 55.23 26.74 -26.11
N LEU A 441 55.98 27.51 -25.32
CA LEU A 441 55.78 27.62 -23.86
C LEU A 441 54.44 28.30 -23.53
N ARG A 442 54.05 29.33 -24.30
CA ARG A 442 52.76 30.04 -24.15
C ARG A 442 51.57 29.15 -24.51
N LEU A 443 51.69 28.34 -25.57
CA LEU A 443 50.68 27.34 -25.95
C LEU A 443 50.52 26.25 -24.88
N LEU A 444 51.62 25.72 -24.35
CA LEU A 444 51.58 24.72 -23.25
C LEU A 444 50.97 25.29 -21.97
N GLN A 445 51.30 26.52 -21.57
CA GLN A 445 50.65 27.19 -20.43
C GLN A 445 49.15 27.43 -20.65
N THR A 446 48.73 27.69 -21.89
CA THR A 446 47.31 27.90 -22.23
C THR A 446 46.53 26.57 -22.22
N LEU A 447 47.15 25.47 -22.65
CA LEU A 447 46.56 24.13 -22.59
C LEU A 447 46.48 23.61 -21.15
N HIS A 448 47.52 23.80 -20.33
CA HIS A 448 47.51 23.38 -18.92
C HIS A 448 46.46 24.15 -18.10
N ARG A 449 46.26 25.45 -18.37
CA ARG A 449 45.15 26.21 -17.76
C ARG A 449 43.78 25.62 -18.11
N LYS A 450 43.54 25.28 -19.38
CA LYS A 450 42.27 24.67 -19.81
C LYS A 450 42.03 23.30 -19.16
N HIS A 451 43.08 22.49 -19.00
CA HIS A 451 42.97 21.17 -18.34
C HIS A 451 42.68 21.30 -16.84
N SER A 452 43.32 22.22 -16.13
CA SER A 452 43.05 22.48 -14.70
C SER A 452 41.61 22.96 -14.47
N THR A 453 41.11 23.91 -15.28
CA THR A 453 39.72 24.40 -15.17
C THR A 453 38.66 23.35 -15.52
N ALA A 454 39.01 22.28 -16.25
CA ALA A 454 38.11 21.17 -16.52
C ALA A 454 38.06 20.15 -15.36
N THR A 455 39.13 20.04 -14.57
CA THR A 455 39.19 19.16 -13.39
C THR A 455 38.66 19.80 -12.11
N GLU A 456 38.61 21.13 -12.01
CA GLU A 456 38.12 21.86 -10.82
C GLU A 456 36.59 22.08 -10.79
N LEU A 457 35.85 21.67 -11.83
CA LEU A 457 34.38 21.71 -11.85
C LEU A 457 33.70 20.39 -11.43
N ASN A 458 34.46 19.44 -10.88
CA ASN A 458 33.94 18.12 -10.44
C ASN A 458 34.23 17.79 -8.96
N ARG A 459 34.51 18.81 -8.14
CA ARG A 459 34.60 18.70 -6.67
C ARG A 459 34.12 19.97 -5.97
N THR A 460 32.82 20.03 -5.71
CA THR A 460 32.26 20.75 -4.56
C THR A 460 31.12 19.93 -3.99
N ASP A 461 31.42 19.30 -2.85
CA ASP A 461 30.58 19.20 -1.66
C ASP A 461 29.17 18.59 -1.76
N TYR A 462 29.05 17.43 -1.13
CA TYR A 462 27.82 17.02 -0.46
C TYR A 462 27.51 18.02 0.66
N GLU A 463 26.45 18.81 0.52
CA GLU A 463 25.56 19.13 1.64
C GLU A 463 24.08 19.06 1.19
N GLU A 464 23.22 18.90 2.19
CA GLU A 464 21.87 18.35 2.12
C GLU A 464 20.82 19.48 2.14
N SER A 465 19.81 19.46 1.26
CA SER A 465 18.45 20.00 1.52
C SER A 465 17.51 19.87 0.31
N ASP A 466 16.23 19.59 0.61
CA ASP A 466 15.13 19.48 -0.34
C ASP A 466 14.55 20.86 -0.73
N ASP A 467 14.15 21.01 -2.00
CA ASP A 467 12.78 21.42 -2.41
C ASP A 467 12.73 21.71 -3.93
N GLU A 468 11.77 21.12 -4.63
CA GLU A 468 11.46 21.52 -6.02
C GLU A 468 9.95 21.65 -6.22
N SER A 469 9.48 22.83 -6.62
CA SER A 469 8.11 22.99 -7.13
C SER A 469 7.97 24.05 -8.24
N LEU A 470 7.48 23.55 -9.39
CA LEU A 470 6.59 24.19 -10.36
C LEU A 470 7.12 25.27 -11.35
N THR A 471 7.43 24.78 -12.56
CA THR A 471 6.81 25.15 -13.88
C THR A 471 6.72 26.64 -14.30
N SER A 472 7.09 27.02 -15.53
CA SER A 472 6.30 26.86 -16.79
C SER A 472 7.03 27.57 -17.99
N PRO A 473 6.47 27.69 -19.22
CA PRO A 473 6.36 26.66 -20.27
C PRO A 473 6.86 27.12 -21.68
N LEU A 474 6.86 26.26 -22.71
CA LEU A 474 6.21 26.47 -24.05
C LEU A 474 6.67 25.50 -25.18
N SER A 475 5.69 24.85 -25.82
CA SER A 475 5.56 24.39 -27.23
C SER A 475 6.80 24.01 -28.08
N SER A 476 6.86 22.91 -28.86
CA SER A 476 5.98 21.74 -29.15
C SER A 476 6.79 20.79 -30.11
N SER A 477 6.39 19.61 -30.62
CA SER A 477 5.20 18.73 -30.61
C SER A 477 5.65 17.29 -31.02
N SER A 478 4.90 16.18 -31.00
CA SER A 478 3.55 15.89 -30.49
C SER A 478 3.33 14.37 -30.21
N ALA A 479 2.75 14.09 -29.04
CA ALA A 479 1.68 13.11 -28.76
C ALA A 479 1.78 11.60 -29.13
N THR A 480 2.17 10.77 -28.14
CA THR A 480 1.38 9.58 -27.70
C THR A 480 1.55 9.38 -26.19
N ASN A 481 0.46 9.12 -25.46
CA ASN A 481 0.44 9.22 -23.99
C ASN A 481 0.90 7.94 -23.25
N ARG A 482 1.79 8.11 -22.27
CA ARG A 482 1.88 7.28 -21.05
C ARG A 482 1.96 8.20 -19.84
N LEU A 483 1.00 8.05 -18.92
CA LEU A 483 0.96 8.84 -17.69
C LEU A 483 1.79 8.15 -16.60
N SER A 484 2.77 8.89 -16.07
CA SER A 484 3.38 8.59 -14.77
C SER A 484 2.53 9.22 -13.65
N SER A 485 2.60 8.67 -12.45
CA SER A 485 2.14 9.32 -11.23
C SER A 485 3.11 9.00 -10.10
N SER A 486 4.17 9.80 -10.01
CA SER A 486 5.11 9.76 -8.89
C SER A 486 4.38 10.10 -7.59
N SER A 487 4.43 9.21 -6.60
CA SER A 487 4.01 9.52 -5.23
C SER A 487 5.25 9.77 -4.37
N ILE A 488 5.32 10.97 -3.78
CA ILE A 488 6.40 11.41 -2.91
C ILE A 488 6.35 10.60 -1.60
N ILE A 489 7.48 10.01 -1.21
CA ILE A 489 7.63 9.33 0.09
C ILE A 489 8.32 10.31 1.04
N LEU A 490 7.54 10.96 1.90
CA LEU A 490 8.07 11.67 3.07
C LEU A 490 8.43 10.65 4.14
N SER A 491 9.72 10.62 4.53
CA SER A 491 10.20 9.88 5.69
C SER A 491 10.27 10.82 6.90
N PRO A 492 9.64 10.51 8.05
CA PRO A 492 9.82 11.30 9.27
C PRO A 492 10.91 10.70 10.17
N SER A 493 11.99 11.44 10.37
CA SER A 493 12.98 11.14 11.40
C SER A 493 12.48 11.47 12.81
N SER A 494 12.85 10.63 13.77
CA SER A 494 13.11 10.92 15.19
C SER A 494 12.32 12.07 15.87
N PHE A 495 11.49 11.73 16.87
CA PHE A 495 11.15 12.67 17.93
C PHE A 495 11.48 12.12 19.33
N ILE A 496 12.02 13.03 20.14
CA ILE A 496 12.55 12.79 21.49
C ILE A 496 11.40 12.71 22.51
N SER A 497 11.44 11.72 23.40
CA SER A 497 10.50 11.58 24.51
C SER A 497 10.70 12.65 25.59
N PRO A 498 9.64 13.37 26.01
CA PRO A 498 9.60 14.04 27.30
C PRO A 498 8.88 13.16 28.34
N ASN A 499 9.55 12.89 29.46
CA ASN A 499 8.89 12.35 30.65
C ASN A 499 7.81 13.32 31.14
N HIS A 500 6.61 12.83 31.50
CA HIS A 500 5.97 13.27 32.74
C HIS A 500 4.96 12.24 33.30
N ARG A 501 4.96 12.12 34.62
CA ARG A 501 4.08 11.23 35.41
C ARG A 501 2.60 11.58 35.21
N LEU A 502 1.75 10.55 35.23
CA LEU A 502 0.53 10.52 36.05
C LEU A 502 0.03 9.07 36.18
N ARG A 503 0.23 8.47 37.36
CA ARG A 503 -0.35 7.17 37.73
C ARG A 503 -1.05 7.34 39.08
N GLN A 504 -2.36 7.56 39.04
CA GLN A 504 -3.24 7.53 40.20
C GLN A 504 -4.28 6.42 40.01
N SER A 505 -4.03 5.32 40.72
CA SER A 505 -4.96 4.70 41.66
C SER A 505 -6.46 4.80 41.37
N THR A 506 -7.03 3.70 40.88
CA THR A 506 -8.42 3.30 41.16
C THR A 506 -8.39 2.03 42.04
N PRO A 507 -9.29 1.90 43.04
CA PRO A 507 -9.20 0.83 44.03
C PRO A 507 -9.87 -0.47 43.55
N SER A 508 -9.29 -1.61 43.90
CA SER A 508 -9.92 -2.92 43.78
C SER A 508 -10.95 -3.13 44.90
N LEU A 509 -12.21 -3.34 44.52
CA LEU A 509 -13.28 -3.77 45.44
C LEU A 509 -13.47 -5.30 45.33
N PHE A 510 -12.80 -6.04 46.21
CA PHE A 510 -13.16 -7.40 46.58
C PHE A 510 -12.98 -7.56 48.10
N PRO A 511 -14.01 -7.96 48.85
CA PRO A 511 -13.90 -8.16 50.29
C PRO A 511 -13.31 -9.54 50.61
N THR A 512 -12.15 -9.58 51.27
CA THR A 512 -11.60 -10.81 51.83
C THR A 512 -12.41 -11.23 53.05
N ILE A 513 -13.23 -12.28 52.92
CA ILE A 513 -13.94 -12.87 54.07
C ILE A 513 -12.95 -13.71 54.88
N SER A 514 -12.61 -13.23 56.08
CA SER A 514 -11.78 -13.95 57.04
C SER A 514 -12.58 -15.04 57.75
N SER A 515 -12.43 -16.29 57.32
CA SER A 515 -13.02 -17.45 58.00
C SER A 515 -12.18 -17.86 59.22
N SER A 516 -12.58 -17.40 60.41
CA SER A 516 -12.06 -17.89 61.69
C SER A 516 -12.65 -19.26 62.02
N LEU A 517 -11.84 -20.32 61.89
CA LEU A 517 -12.16 -21.67 62.39
C LEU A 517 -11.92 -21.74 63.91
N PRO A 518 -12.88 -22.20 64.73
CA PRO A 518 -12.63 -22.54 66.12
C PRO A 518 -12.06 -23.96 66.23
N SER A 519 -10.89 -24.09 66.87
CA SER A 519 -10.29 -25.37 67.21
C SER A 519 -10.96 -25.99 68.43
N THR A 520 -11.77 -27.05 68.25
CA THR A 520 -12.25 -27.87 69.38
C THR A 520 -11.20 -28.92 69.75
N SER A 521 -10.45 -28.65 70.81
CA SER A 521 -9.57 -29.63 71.44
C SER A 521 -10.36 -30.64 72.27
N SER A 522 -10.11 -31.92 72.06
CA SER A 522 -10.57 -33.03 72.90
C SER A 522 -10.00 -32.96 74.32
N ALA A 523 -10.84 -33.13 75.34
CA ALA A 523 -10.43 -33.58 76.67
C ALA A 523 -11.61 -34.23 77.42
N SER A 524 -11.40 -35.47 77.86
CA SER A 524 -12.22 -36.28 78.79
C SER A 524 -13.64 -36.67 78.35
#